data_AF-A0AAE6JIE4-F1
#
_entry.id   AF-A0AAE6JIE4-F1
#
_cell.length_a   1.000
_cell.length_b   1.000
_cell.length_c   1.000
_cell.angle_alpha   90.00
_cell.angle_beta   90.00
_cell.angle_gamma   90.00
#
_symmetry.space_group_name_H-M   'P 1'
#
loop_
_entity.id
_entity.type
_entity.pdbx_description
1 polymer ?
#
loop_
_entity_poly.entity_id
_entity_poly.type
_entity_poly.pdbx_seq_one_letter_code
_entity_poly.pdbx_strand_id
1 'polypeptide(L)'
;MEEYAGENNYQDRVFAFINDKEFAAIDQRFKPYFELHKIAAVFDLFDVIQSDSGGNNTAKLIWKTQRDLPIELKKAVIDVYSRHFQN
;
A
#
# COMPACT_ATOMS: atom_id res chain seq x y z
N MET A 1 13.14 -10.11 -29.24
CA MET A 1 11.80 -10.27 -28.63
C MET A 1 11.94 -9.74 -27.22
N GLU A 2 11.62 -8.46 -27.05
CA GLU A 2 11.81 -7.69 -25.81
C GLU A 2 10.70 -7.99 -24.80
N GLU A 3 11.15 -8.41 -23.61
CA GLU A 3 10.65 -8.20 -22.24
C GLU A 3 9.14 -8.05 -21.98
N TYR A 4 8.50 -9.16 -21.63
CA TYR A 4 7.28 -9.22 -20.80
C TYR A 4 7.60 -9.15 -19.28
N ALA A 5 8.72 -8.53 -18.88
CA ALA A 5 9.22 -8.59 -17.50
C ALA A 5 8.58 -7.55 -16.54
N GLY A 6 7.80 -6.59 -17.05
CA GLY A 6 7.28 -5.45 -16.26
C GLY A 6 5.94 -5.68 -15.55
N GLU A 7 5.01 -6.44 -16.14
CA GLU A 7 3.66 -6.61 -15.56
C GLU A 7 3.62 -7.60 -14.39
N ASN A 8 4.39 -8.69 -14.45
CA ASN A 8 4.44 -9.68 -13.37
C ASN A 8 5.01 -9.07 -12.07
N ASN A 9 6.10 -8.28 -12.14
CA ASN A 9 6.78 -7.77 -10.94
C ASN A 9 5.94 -6.77 -10.15
N TYR A 10 5.18 -5.89 -10.81
CA TYR A 10 4.31 -4.93 -10.11
C TYR A 10 3.17 -5.64 -9.38
N GLN A 11 2.46 -6.54 -10.07
CA GLN A 11 1.35 -7.28 -9.46
C GLN A 11 1.83 -8.19 -8.33
N ASP A 12 2.98 -8.85 -8.50
CA ASP A 12 3.61 -9.67 -7.46
C ASP A 12 3.96 -8.85 -6.22
N ARG A 13 4.51 -7.63 -6.40
CA ARG A 13 4.81 -6.71 -5.28
C ARG A 13 3.55 -6.20 -4.60
N VAL A 14 2.48 -5.89 -5.34
CA VAL A 14 1.19 -5.52 -4.74
C VAL A 14 0.62 -6.68 -3.94
N PHE A 15 0.68 -7.90 -4.49
CA PHE A 15 0.22 -9.09 -3.80
C PHE A 15 1.06 -9.37 -2.53
N ALA A 16 2.38 -9.24 -2.59
CA ALA A 16 3.25 -9.37 -1.44
C ALA A 16 2.98 -8.30 -0.37
N PHE A 17 2.71 -7.07 -0.80
CA PHE A 17 2.38 -5.95 0.08
C PHE A 17 1.06 -6.18 0.84
N ILE A 18 -0.03 -6.55 0.16
CA ILE A 18 -1.34 -6.76 0.81
C ILE A 18 -1.37 -8.01 1.70
N ASN A 19 -0.50 -9.00 1.44
CA ASN A 19 -0.35 -10.21 2.25
C ASN A 19 0.75 -10.09 3.32
N ASP A 20 1.40 -8.93 3.44
CA ASP A 20 2.42 -8.72 4.46
C ASP A 20 1.79 -8.81 5.87
N LYS A 21 2.40 -9.59 6.75
CA LYS A 21 1.91 -9.78 8.13
C LYS A 21 1.86 -8.47 8.90
N GLU A 22 2.79 -7.56 8.63
CA GLU A 22 2.80 -6.24 9.25
C GLU A 22 1.72 -5.34 8.68
N PHE A 23 1.36 -5.51 7.39
CA PHE A 23 0.19 -4.85 6.83
C PHE A 23 -1.10 -5.31 7.53
N ALA A 24 -1.28 -6.62 7.70
CA ALA A 24 -2.40 -7.17 8.45
C ALA A 24 -2.42 -6.72 9.94
N ALA A 25 -1.25 -6.49 10.53
CA ALA A 25 -1.15 -5.99 11.90
C ALA A 25 -1.62 -4.53 12.03
N ILE A 26 -1.51 -3.72 10.97
CA ILE A 26 -2.04 -2.35 10.95
C ILE A 26 -3.56 -2.37 11.10
N ASP A 27 -4.26 -3.27 10.39
CA ASP A 27 -5.72 -3.43 10.52
C ASP A 27 -6.14 -3.71 11.96
N GLN A 28 -5.45 -4.63 12.63
CA GLN A 28 -5.74 -4.95 14.02
C GLN A 28 -5.42 -3.79 14.97
N ARG A 29 -4.28 -3.11 14.78
CA ARG A 29 -3.83 -2.00 15.62
C ARG A 29 -4.78 -0.80 15.56
N PHE A 30 -5.32 -0.50 14.38
CA PHE A 30 -6.20 0.66 14.15
C PHE A 30 -7.68 0.30 14.04
N LYS A 31 -8.06 -0.95 14.35
CA LYS A 31 -9.45 -1.43 14.34
C LYS A 31 -10.44 -0.48 15.04
N PRO A 32 -10.17 0.07 16.25
CA PRO A 32 -11.11 0.99 16.89
C PRO A 32 -11.36 2.28 16.08
N TYR A 33 -10.33 2.79 15.40
CA TYR A 33 -10.45 3.94 14.52
C TYR A 33 -11.26 3.58 13.27
N PHE A 34 -11.04 2.39 12.70
CA PHE A 34 -11.79 1.92 11.53
C PHE A 34 -13.27 1.71 11.83
N GLU A 35 -13.60 1.11 12.96
CA GLU A 35 -14.99 0.94 13.42
C GLU A 35 -15.67 2.29 13.64
N LEU A 36 -14.99 3.24 14.30
CA LEU A 36 -15.53 4.59 14.54
C LEU A 36 -15.82 5.34 13.23
N HIS A 37 -14.93 5.22 12.25
CA HIS A 37 -15.00 5.98 11.00
C HIS A 37 -15.66 5.23 9.84
N LYS A 38 -16.16 4.01 10.09
CA LYS A 38 -16.79 3.10 9.12
C LYS A 38 -15.86 2.78 7.94
N ILE A 39 -14.58 2.55 8.23
CA ILE A 39 -13.58 2.06 7.27
C ILE A 39 -13.61 0.53 7.36
N ALA A 40 -13.74 -0.16 6.23
CA ALA A 40 -13.85 -1.62 6.23
C ALA A 40 -12.48 -2.30 6.36
N ALA A 41 -11.46 -1.76 5.68
CA ALA A 41 -10.07 -2.21 5.80
C ALA A 41 -9.07 -1.07 5.57
N VAL A 42 -7.84 -1.25 6.03
CA VAL A 42 -6.72 -0.32 5.79
C VAL A 42 -6.49 -0.08 4.30
N PHE A 43 -6.75 -1.06 3.42
CA PHE A 43 -6.58 -0.92 1.97
C PHE A 43 -7.62 0.02 1.34
N ASP A 44 -8.76 0.28 2.00
CA ASP A 44 -9.74 1.27 1.52
C ASP A 44 -9.21 2.71 1.62
N LEU A 45 -8.12 2.93 2.35
CA LEU A 45 -7.59 4.27 2.63
C LEU A 45 -6.73 4.84 1.52
N PHE A 46 -6.25 3.99 0.60
CA PHE A 46 -5.30 4.41 -0.41
C PHE A 46 -5.45 3.60 -1.70
N ASP A 47 -4.77 4.07 -2.76
CA ASP A 47 -4.47 3.33 -3.97
C ASP A 47 -2.96 3.15 -4.09
N VAL A 48 -2.55 2.02 -4.66
CA VAL A 48 -1.19 1.82 -5.13
C VAL A 48 -1.26 1.82 -6.64
N ILE A 49 -0.57 2.78 -7.27
CA ILE A 49 -0.59 2.98 -8.72
C ILE A 49 0.82 2.78 -9.25
N GLN A 50 0.99 1.96 -10.27
CA GLN A 50 2.27 1.79 -10.95
C GLN A 50 2.77 3.14 -11.48
N SER A 51 4.02 3.49 -11.17
CA SER A 51 4.65 4.70 -11.68
C SER A 51 5.49 4.34 -12.89
N ASP A 52 5.07 4.83 -14.06
CA ASP A 52 5.78 4.64 -15.31
C ASP A 52 7.06 5.50 -15.30
N SER A 53 8.13 4.95 -14.76
CA SER A 53 9.45 5.61 -14.73
C SER A 53 10.50 4.64 -15.22
N GLY A 54 10.48 4.41 -16.53
CA GLY A 54 11.65 3.97 -17.30
C GLY A 54 12.38 2.73 -16.79
N GLY A 55 11.64 1.67 -16.44
CA GLY A 55 12.21 0.37 -16.08
C GLY A 55 12.37 0.09 -14.58
N ASN A 56 12.14 1.07 -13.70
CA ASN A 56 12.08 0.83 -12.26
C ASN A 56 10.63 0.55 -11.84
N ASN A 57 10.41 -0.66 -11.30
CA ASN A 57 9.14 -1.21 -10.79
C ASN A 57 8.63 -0.46 -9.54
N THR A 58 8.46 0.84 -9.69
CA THR A 58 8.07 1.78 -8.63
C THR A 58 6.56 1.97 -8.66
N ALA A 59 5.98 2.15 -7.50
CA ALA A 59 4.58 2.54 -7.36
C ALA A 59 4.47 3.92 -6.72
N LYS A 60 3.26 4.45 -6.67
CA LYS A 60 2.86 5.60 -5.87
C LYS A 60 1.73 5.19 -4.94
N LEU A 61 1.89 5.49 -3.65
CA LEU A 61 0.83 5.36 -2.65
C LEU A 61 0.01 6.67 -2.63
N ILE A 62 -1.27 6.58 -2.99
CA ILE A 62 -2.18 7.72 -3.08
C ILE A 62 -3.27 7.58 -2.02
N TRP A 63 -3.35 8.50 -1.06
CA TRP A 63 -4.39 8.48 -0.04
C TRP A 63 -5.75 8.90 -0.64
N LYS A 64 -6.76 8.05 -0.49
CA LYS A 64 -8.13 8.25 -1.03
C LYS A 64 -8.94 9.26 -0.24
N THR A 65 -8.66 9.39 1.06
CA THR A 65 -9.49 10.15 1.97
C THR A 65 -9.00 11.59 2.16
N GLN A 66 -9.94 12.53 2.16
CA GLN A 66 -9.70 13.91 2.58
C GLN A 66 -9.71 14.08 4.12
N ARG A 67 -10.04 13.01 4.86
CA ARG A 67 -10.01 13.04 6.33
C ARG A 67 -8.57 12.95 6.83
N ASP A 68 -8.31 13.63 7.93
CA ASP A 68 -7.06 13.46 8.67
C ASP A 68 -6.96 12.05 9.23
N LEU A 69 -6.21 11.20 8.52
CA LEU A 69 -5.77 9.91 9.05
C LEU A 69 -4.72 10.13 10.13
N PRO A 70 -4.74 9.34 11.22
CA PRO A 70 -3.69 9.36 12.22
C PRO A 70 -2.31 9.28 11.58
N ILE A 71 -1.39 10.14 12.01
CA ILE A 71 -0.02 10.17 11.48
C ILE A 71 0.65 8.80 11.62
N GLU A 72 0.43 8.12 12.74
CA GLU A 72 0.98 6.80 13.02
C GLU A 72 0.41 5.71 12.09
N LEU A 73 -0.84 5.87 11.62
CA LEU A 73 -1.41 4.99 10.61
C LEU A 73 -0.75 5.22 9.25
N LYS A 74 -0.59 6.49 8.85
CA LYS A 74 0.08 6.85 7.59
C LYS A 74 1.51 6.31 7.56
N LYS A 75 2.27 6.51 8.65
CA LYS A 75 3.65 6.00 8.78
C LYS A 75 3.70 4.48 8.67
N ALA A 76 2.86 3.77 9.41
CA ALA A 76 2.88 2.30 9.39
C ALA A 76 2.62 1.74 7.98
N VAL A 77 1.68 2.32 7.24
CA VAL A 77 1.43 1.91 5.85
C VAL A 77 2.61 2.25 4.95
N ILE A 78 3.18 3.45 5.09
CA ILE A 78 4.35 3.89 4.30
C ILE A 78 5.55 2.97 4.55
N ASP A 79 5.83 2.62 5.80
CA ASP A 79 6.96 1.75 6.17
C ASP A 79 6.84 0.39 5.48
N VAL A 80 5.67 -0.23 5.54
CA VAL A 80 5.44 -1.51 4.86
C VAL A 80 5.54 -1.33 3.34
N TYR A 81 4.89 -0.31 2.79
CA TYR A 81 4.90 0.02 1.36
C TYR A 81 6.33 0.20 0.80
N SER A 82 7.17 0.97 1.48
CA SER A 82 8.53 1.29 1.01
C SER A 82 9.40 0.03 0.87
N ARG A 83 9.18 -1.01 1.68
CA ARG A 83 9.90 -2.28 1.57
C ARG A 83 9.59 -3.05 0.29
N HIS A 84 8.38 -2.89 -0.25
CA HIS A 84 7.92 -3.59 -1.44
C HIS A 84 8.18 -2.79 -2.73
N PHE A 85 8.19 -1.45 -2.68
CA PHE A 85 8.19 -0.61 -3.88
C PHE A 85 9.32 0.42 -3.99
N GLN A 86 10.15 0.60 -2.95
CA GLN A 86 11.27 1.57 -2.96
C GLN A 86 12.66 0.93 -2.79
N ASN A 87 12.75 -0.40 -2.90
CA ASN A 87 14.01 -1.11 -3.12
C ASN A 87 14.25 -1.36 -4.61
#